data_AF-A0A7C7JML3-F1
#
_entry.id   AF-A0A7C7JML3-F1
#
_cell.length_a   1.000
_cell.length_b   1.000
_cell.length_c   1.000
_cell.angle_alpha   90.00
_cell.angle_beta   90.00
_cell.angle_gamma   90.00
#
_symmetry.space_group_name_H-M   'P 1'
#
loop_
_entity.id
_entity.type
_entity.pdbx_description
1 polymer ?
#
loop_
_entity_poly.entity_id
_entity_poly.type
_entity_poly.pdbx_seq_one_letter_code
_entity_poly.pdbx_strand_id
1 'polypeptide(L)'
;MEPIGVLPLQIALMKLEEELSFLRHAAFNIPPNLSQNEVYKLLHKGIGILKLGSQIFDFLENVENGDPLLKENAISSLFEAVFIVSTLFKNLKPYTPLFWEDITVFTEPVLLKLEQLNKTLYDYLDTSTQDIDYGELGFVLDEIAKTLEAALLLSRKIHSLTL
;
A
#
# COMPACT_ATOMS: atom_id res chain seq x y z
N MET A 1 21.61 4.18 -24.32
CA MET A 1 20.47 5.00 -23.87
C MET A 1 19.86 4.24 -22.71
N GLU A 2 19.74 4.87 -21.54
CA GLU A 2 18.97 4.23 -20.45
C GLU A 2 17.51 4.10 -20.89
N PRO A 3 16.83 2.98 -20.58
CA PRO A 3 15.42 2.83 -20.88
C PRO A 3 14.63 3.94 -20.17
N ILE A 4 13.67 4.53 -20.89
CA ILE A 4 12.73 5.49 -20.32
C ILE A 4 12.05 4.81 -19.11
N GLY A 5 12.06 5.47 -17.95
CA GLY A 5 11.38 4.98 -16.73
C GLY A 5 12.28 4.33 -15.65
N VAL A 6 13.53 3.95 -15.95
CA VAL A 6 14.42 3.28 -14.97
C VAL A 6 14.79 4.19 -13.79
N LEU A 7 15.26 5.40 -14.04
CA LEU A 7 15.62 6.35 -12.98
C LEU A 7 14.40 6.77 -12.12
N PRO A 8 13.23 7.14 -12.70
CA PRO A 8 12.02 7.36 -11.93
C PRO A 8 11.61 6.17 -11.05
N LEU A 9 11.69 4.94 -11.58
CA LEU A 9 11.40 3.73 -10.81
C LEU A 9 12.37 3.58 -9.63
N GLN A 10 13.68 3.74 -9.84
CA GLN A 10 14.67 3.68 -8.77
C GLN A 10 14.42 4.72 -7.68
N ILE A 11 14.09 5.96 -8.05
CA ILE A 11 13.74 7.02 -7.10
C ILE A 11 12.49 6.65 -6.30
N ALA A 12 11.47 6.11 -6.97
CA ALA A 12 10.23 5.68 -6.32
C ALA A 12 10.48 4.51 -5.33
N LEU A 13 11.32 3.55 -5.71
CA LEU A 13 11.71 2.43 -4.84
C LEU A 13 12.53 2.90 -3.63
N MET A 14 13.46 3.83 -3.80
CA MET A 14 14.21 4.43 -2.68
C MET A 14 13.27 5.11 -1.69
N LYS A 15 12.30 5.88 -2.20
CA LYS A 15 11.29 6.54 -1.37
C LYS A 15 10.38 5.53 -0.65
N LEU A 16 10.03 4.44 -1.33
CA LEU A 16 9.23 3.36 -0.74
C LEU A 16 9.97 2.74 0.44
N GLU A 17 11.23 2.38 0.25
CA GLU A 17 12.06 1.78 1.31
C GLU A 17 12.21 2.70 2.54
N GLU A 18 12.38 4.01 2.32
CA GLU A 18 12.41 5.00 3.40
C GLU A 18 11.12 5.00 4.23
N GLU A 19 9.96 5.01 3.57
CA GLU A 19 8.66 4.99 4.25
C GLU A 19 8.39 3.64 4.94
N LEU A 20 8.80 2.52 4.32
CA LEU A 20 8.65 1.18 4.89
C LEU A 20 9.51 0.98 6.13
N SER A 21 10.74 1.47 6.15
CA SER A 21 11.62 1.39 7.31
C SER A 21 10.95 1.91 8.59
N PHE A 22 10.21 3.01 8.47
CA PHE A 22 9.42 3.57 9.57
C PHE A 22 8.23 2.67 9.96
N LEU A 23 7.49 2.14 8.99
CA LEU A 23 6.28 1.36 9.26
C LEU A 23 6.54 -0.10 9.67
N ARG A 24 7.67 -0.71 9.31
CA ARG A 24 8.05 -2.07 9.73
C ARG A 24 7.93 -2.24 11.23
N HIS A 25 8.49 -1.32 12.02
CA HIS A 25 8.39 -1.40 13.46
C HIS A 25 6.96 -1.18 13.97
N ALA A 26 6.29 -0.15 13.44
CA ALA A 26 4.95 0.25 13.87
C ALA A 26 3.87 -0.79 13.54
N ALA A 27 4.01 -1.52 12.43
CA ALA A 27 3.04 -2.53 12.02
C ALA A 27 2.95 -3.70 13.01
N PHE A 28 4.08 -4.11 13.61
CA PHE A 28 4.14 -5.26 14.52
C PHE A 28 4.18 -4.88 16.00
N ASN A 29 4.51 -3.63 16.35
CA ASN A 29 4.69 -3.18 17.73
C ASN A 29 3.82 -1.96 18.03
N ILE A 30 2.52 -2.10 17.85
CA ILE A 30 1.54 -1.05 18.12
C ILE A 30 1.49 -0.77 19.64
N PRO A 31 1.79 0.46 20.10
CA PRO A 31 1.70 0.80 21.52
C PRO A 31 0.27 0.65 22.04
N PRO A 32 0.06 0.14 23.27
CA PRO A 32 -1.27 -0.06 23.83
C PRO A 32 -2.03 1.26 24.06
N ASN A 33 -1.31 2.39 24.18
CA ASN A 33 -1.86 3.71 24.49
C ASN A 33 -1.65 4.72 23.35
N LEU A 34 -1.87 4.31 22.10
CA LEU A 34 -1.83 5.23 20.97
C LEU A 34 -2.90 6.32 21.10
N SER A 35 -2.48 7.57 20.96
CA SER A 35 -3.41 8.67 20.77
C SER A 35 -4.09 8.56 19.40
N GLN A 36 -5.31 9.10 19.29
CA GLN A 36 -6.02 9.16 18.00
C GLN A 36 -5.19 9.84 16.91
N ASN A 37 -4.46 10.91 17.23
CA ASN A 37 -3.58 11.59 16.29
C ASN A 37 -2.47 10.68 15.74
N GLU A 38 -1.91 9.82 16.57
CA GLU A 38 -0.89 8.85 16.15
C GLU A 38 -1.50 7.76 15.26
N VAL A 39 -2.69 7.26 15.62
CA VAL A 39 -3.46 6.31 14.77
C VAL A 39 -3.69 6.93 13.38
N TYR A 40 -4.23 8.15 13.32
CA TYR A 40 -4.45 8.84 12.05
C TYR A 40 -3.15 9.04 11.25
N LYS A 41 -2.04 9.38 11.93
CA LYS A 41 -0.74 9.55 11.27
C LYS A 41 -0.23 8.25 10.65
N LEU A 42 -0.37 7.13 11.36
CA LEU A 42 0.02 5.81 10.85
C LEU A 42 -0.88 5.38 9.68
N LEU A 43 -2.18 5.61 9.77
CA LEU A 43 -3.13 5.35 8.68
C LEU A 43 -2.80 6.17 7.43
N HIS A 44 -2.55 7.48 7.58
CA HIS A 44 -2.13 8.33 6.48
C HIS A 44 -0.82 7.88 5.83
N LYS A 45 0.16 7.44 6.63
CA LYS A 45 1.41 6.88 6.10
C LYS A 45 1.16 5.60 5.30
N GLY A 46 0.34 4.68 5.80
CA GLY A 46 -0.03 3.47 5.07
C GLY A 46 -0.71 3.80 3.72
N ILE A 47 -1.64 4.76 3.71
CA ILE A 47 -2.29 5.23 2.47
C ILE A 47 -1.24 5.82 1.50
N GLY A 48 -0.29 6.61 2.01
CA GLY A 48 0.79 7.18 1.21
C GLY A 48 1.65 6.11 0.53
N ILE A 49 1.93 5.00 1.22
CA ILE A 49 2.64 3.86 0.66
C ILE A 49 1.84 3.20 -0.46
N LEU A 50 0.54 3.01 -0.31
CA LEU A 50 -0.30 2.43 -1.37
C LEU A 50 -0.33 3.31 -2.63
N LYS A 51 -0.42 4.65 -2.47
CA LYS A 51 -0.31 5.60 -3.58
C LYS A 51 1.04 5.53 -4.29
N LEU A 52 2.12 5.43 -3.53
CA LEU A 52 3.46 5.26 -4.10
C LEU A 52 3.58 3.90 -4.81
N GLY A 53 2.98 2.85 -4.28
CA GLY A 53 2.96 1.53 -4.90
C GLY A 53 2.23 1.52 -6.24
N SER A 54 1.10 2.22 -6.34
CA SER A 54 0.40 2.45 -7.61
C SER A 54 1.31 3.13 -8.64
N GLN A 55 2.01 4.20 -8.26
CA GLN A 55 2.96 4.88 -9.15
C GLN A 55 4.12 3.96 -9.61
N ILE A 56 4.59 3.08 -8.73
CA ILE A 56 5.64 2.10 -9.07
C ILE A 56 5.13 1.11 -10.11
N PHE A 57 3.88 0.65 -10.01
CA PHE A 57 3.27 -0.19 -11.04
C PHE A 57 3.17 0.52 -12.40
N ASP A 58 2.75 1.80 -12.42
CA ASP A 58 2.74 2.61 -13.64
C ASP A 58 4.14 2.69 -14.26
N PHE A 59 5.20 2.85 -13.44
CA PHE A 59 6.57 2.83 -13.96
C PHE A 59 6.97 1.46 -14.49
N LEU A 60 6.56 0.36 -13.85
CA LEU A 60 6.87 -1.00 -14.30
C LEU A 60 6.23 -1.33 -15.66
N GLU A 61 5.01 -0.85 -15.90
CA GLU A 61 4.32 -0.98 -17.20
C GLU A 61 5.11 -0.30 -18.33
N ASN A 62 5.68 0.88 -18.05
CA ASN A 62 6.37 1.70 -19.05
C ASN A 62 7.86 1.36 -19.25
N VAL A 63 8.42 0.46 -18.43
CA VAL A 63 9.82 0.01 -18.56
C VAL A 63 9.88 -1.17 -19.54
N GLU A 64 9.79 -0.86 -20.84
CA GLU A 64 9.70 -1.87 -21.92
C GLU A 64 10.97 -2.74 -22.10
N ASN A 65 12.12 -2.38 -21.51
CA ASN A 65 13.37 -3.16 -21.62
C ASN A 65 14.25 -3.02 -20.36
N GLY A 66 13.64 -2.85 -19.19
CA GLY A 66 14.38 -2.74 -17.93
C GLY A 66 15.04 -4.04 -17.50
N ASP A 67 16.07 -3.91 -16.67
CA ASP A 67 16.72 -5.01 -15.99
C ASP A 67 15.68 -5.92 -15.30
N PRO A 68 15.58 -7.21 -15.66
CA PRO A 68 14.67 -8.16 -15.01
C PRO A 68 14.82 -8.17 -13.49
N LEU A 69 16.05 -7.99 -13.00
CA LEU A 69 16.35 -7.91 -11.58
C LEU A 69 15.72 -6.66 -10.93
N LEU A 70 15.69 -5.54 -11.65
CA LEU A 70 15.04 -4.32 -11.17
C LEU A 70 13.52 -4.51 -11.06
N LYS A 71 12.90 -5.19 -12.04
CA LYS A 71 11.47 -5.50 -11.99
C LYS A 71 11.14 -6.45 -10.83
N GLU A 72 11.91 -7.51 -10.66
CA GLU A 72 11.76 -8.45 -9.55
C GLU A 72 11.92 -7.75 -8.20
N ASN A 73 12.96 -6.91 -8.06
CA ASN A 73 13.16 -6.10 -6.86
C ASN A 73 11.98 -5.17 -6.58
N ALA A 74 11.43 -4.52 -7.63
CA ALA A 74 10.28 -3.65 -7.47
C ALA A 74 9.05 -4.40 -6.98
N ILE A 75 8.77 -5.57 -7.56
CA ILE A 75 7.64 -6.42 -7.14
C ILE A 75 7.85 -6.95 -5.72
N SER A 76 9.07 -7.32 -5.36
CA SER A 76 9.41 -7.73 -3.99
C SER A 76 9.17 -6.59 -2.98
N SER A 77 9.60 -5.37 -3.28
CA SER A 77 9.33 -4.20 -2.44
C SER A 77 7.84 -3.87 -2.35
N LEU A 78 7.09 -4.02 -3.44
CA LEU A 78 5.64 -3.82 -3.45
C LEU A 78 4.90 -4.88 -2.64
N PHE A 79 5.30 -6.15 -2.74
CA PHE A 79 4.78 -7.23 -1.92
C PHE A 79 4.98 -6.91 -0.43
N GLU A 80 6.20 -6.56 -0.04
CA GLU A 80 6.49 -6.18 1.34
C GLU A 80 5.66 -4.97 1.79
N ALA A 81 5.51 -3.97 0.92
CA ALA A 81 4.72 -2.78 1.22
C ALA A 81 3.24 -3.09 1.49
N VAL A 82 2.60 -3.86 0.60
CA VAL A 82 1.20 -4.25 0.75
C VAL A 82 1.03 -5.10 2.02
N PHE A 83 1.96 -6.03 2.28
CA PHE A 83 1.94 -6.84 3.49
C PHE A 83 2.03 -6.02 4.78
N ILE A 84 2.98 -5.07 4.85
CA ILE A 84 3.17 -4.19 6.02
C ILE A 84 1.95 -3.29 6.22
N VAL A 85 1.41 -2.68 5.16
CA VAL A 85 0.24 -1.81 5.26
C VAL A 85 -1.00 -2.59 5.70
N SER A 86 -1.22 -3.78 5.13
CA SER A 86 -2.32 -4.67 5.54
C SER A 86 -2.21 -5.04 7.03
N THR A 87 -1.01 -5.43 7.47
CA THR A 87 -0.75 -5.76 8.88
C THR A 87 -0.97 -4.56 9.80
N LEU A 88 -0.47 -3.39 9.41
CA LEU A 88 -0.64 -2.15 10.16
C LEU A 88 -2.12 -1.81 10.34
N PHE A 89 -2.92 -1.84 9.27
CA PHE A 89 -4.35 -1.52 9.34
C PHE A 89 -5.13 -2.53 10.18
N LYS A 90 -4.83 -3.81 10.03
CA LYS A 90 -5.41 -4.87 10.87
C LYS A 90 -5.12 -4.64 12.35
N ASN A 91 -3.89 -4.28 12.69
CA ASN A 91 -3.50 -4.06 14.08
C ASN A 91 -3.98 -2.70 14.63
N LEU A 92 -4.23 -1.71 13.76
CA LEU A 92 -4.82 -0.42 14.16
C LEU A 92 -6.34 -0.47 14.30
N LYS A 93 -7.02 -1.51 13.78
CA LYS A 93 -8.48 -1.69 13.87
C LYS A 93 -9.06 -1.44 15.27
N PRO A 94 -8.49 -1.95 16.38
CA PRO A 94 -9.03 -1.72 17.72
C PRO A 94 -8.97 -0.25 18.19
N TYR A 95 -8.16 0.59 17.55
CA TYR A 95 -7.87 1.96 17.98
C TYR A 95 -8.63 3.01 17.19
N THR A 96 -9.26 2.64 16.08
CA THR A 96 -9.92 3.58 15.17
C THR A 96 -11.44 3.36 15.18
N PRO A 97 -12.24 4.44 15.09
CA PRO A 97 -13.68 4.32 14.91
C PRO A 97 -14.07 3.86 13.50
N LEU A 98 -13.10 3.58 12.63
CA LEU A 98 -13.33 3.04 11.29
C LEU A 98 -13.74 1.57 11.36
N PHE A 99 -14.94 1.27 10.89
CA PHE A 99 -15.39 -0.10 10.63
C PHE A 99 -14.75 -0.59 9.33
N TRP A 100 -13.53 -1.12 9.41
CA TRP A 100 -12.77 -1.61 8.24
C TRP A 100 -13.53 -2.64 7.40
N GLU A 101 -14.40 -3.41 8.04
CA GLU A 101 -15.33 -4.37 7.45
C GLU A 101 -16.37 -3.71 6.54
N ASP A 102 -16.72 -2.45 6.78
CA ASP A 102 -17.72 -1.70 6.04
C ASP A 102 -17.09 -0.78 4.97
N ILE A 103 -15.78 -0.58 5.02
CA ILE A 103 -15.06 0.18 3.98
C ILE A 103 -14.78 -0.77 2.81
N THR A 104 -15.59 -0.66 1.77
CA THR A 104 -15.50 -1.50 0.57
C THR A 104 -14.84 -0.78 -0.59
N VAL A 105 -14.00 -1.51 -1.34
CA VAL A 105 -13.49 -1.08 -2.65
C VAL A 105 -14.06 -2.04 -3.69
N PHE A 106 -14.64 -1.49 -4.76
CA PHE A 106 -15.48 -2.21 -5.71
C PHE A 106 -16.67 -2.89 -5.02
N THR A 107 -16.48 -4.10 -4.49
CA THR A 107 -17.51 -4.90 -3.82
C THR A 107 -16.99 -5.67 -2.60
N GLU A 108 -15.73 -5.47 -2.21
CA GLU A 108 -15.09 -6.24 -1.14
C GLU A 108 -14.48 -5.32 -0.07
N PRO A 109 -14.40 -5.78 1.19
CA PRO A 109 -13.72 -5.03 2.25
C PRO A 109 -12.26 -4.72 1.87
N VAL A 110 -11.79 -3.51 2.20
CA VAL A 110 -10.43 -3.06 1.86
C VAL A 110 -9.36 -4.04 2.33
N LEU A 111 -9.46 -4.54 3.57
CA LEU A 111 -8.45 -5.47 4.10
C LEU A 111 -8.40 -6.78 3.29
N LEU A 112 -9.56 -7.29 2.87
CA LEU A 112 -9.62 -8.48 2.02
C LEU A 112 -8.99 -8.20 0.65
N LYS A 113 -9.25 -7.03 0.07
CA LYS A 113 -8.65 -6.62 -1.21
C LYS A 113 -7.13 -6.49 -1.12
N LEU A 114 -6.60 -5.95 -0.01
CA LEU A 114 -5.15 -5.89 0.25
C LEU A 114 -4.55 -7.30 0.41
N GLU A 115 -5.24 -8.22 1.10
CA GLU A 115 -4.80 -9.62 1.23
C GLU A 115 -4.76 -10.34 -0.12
N GLN A 116 -5.75 -10.13 -0.98
CA GLN A 116 -5.79 -10.67 -2.35
C GLN A 116 -4.64 -10.13 -3.21
N LEU A 117 -4.38 -8.82 -3.14
CA LEU A 117 -3.26 -8.21 -3.85
C LEU A 117 -1.92 -8.77 -3.37
N ASN A 118 -1.75 -8.91 -2.06
CA ASN A 118 -0.54 -9.48 -1.47
C ASN A 118 -0.31 -10.91 -1.95
N LYS A 119 -1.37 -11.72 -2.02
CA LYS A 119 -1.32 -13.08 -2.57
C LYS A 119 -0.91 -13.08 -4.04
N THR A 120 -1.48 -12.19 -4.85
CA THR A 120 -1.15 -12.08 -6.29
C THR A 120 0.34 -11.78 -6.49
N LEU A 121 0.90 -10.87 -5.69
CA LEU A 121 2.33 -10.54 -5.75
C LEU A 121 3.22 -11.68 -5.27
N TYR A 122 2.80 -12.40 -4.22
CA TYR A 122 3.51 -13.58 -3.74
C TYR A 122 3.55 -14.69 -4.80
N ASP A 123 2.40 -15.01 -5.38
CA ASP A 123 2.27 -16.08 -6.38
C ASP A 123 3.14 -15.79 -7.62
N TYR A 124 3.25 -14.51 -8.02
CA TYR A 124 4.17 -14.08 -9.07
C TYR A 124 5.65 -14.29 -8.72
N LEU A 125 6.05 -13.89 -7.50
CA LEU A 125 7.44 -14.07 -7.03
C LEU A 125 7.81 -15.56 -6.89
N ASP A 126 6.86 -16.42 -6.55
CA ASP A 126 7.09 -17.86 -6.36
C ASP A 126 7.17 -18.63 -7.68
N THR A 127 6.30 -18.32 -8.65
CA THR A 127 6.12 -19.16 -9.85
C THR A 127 6.79 -18.64 -11.12
N SER A 128 7.25 -17.38 -11.14
CA SER A 128 7.95 -16.68 -12.26
C SER A 128 7.36 -16.84 -13.68
N THR A 129 6.13 -17.34 -13.81
CA THR A 129 5.49 -17.72 -15.09
C THR A 129 4.14 -17.05 -15.33
N GLN A 130 3.65 -16.26 -14.37
CA GLN A 130 2.43 -15.48 -14.53
C GLN A 130 2.76 -14.12 -15.15
N ASP A 131 2.10 -13.79 -16.26
CA ASP A 131 2.06 -12.41 -16.75
C ASP A 131 1.29 -11.57 -15.72
N ILE A 132 1.97 -10.60 -15.09
CA ILE A 132 1.31 -9.58 -14.28
C ILE A 132 0.83 -8.47 -15.21
N ASP A 133 -0.44 -8.09 -15.05
CA ASP A 133 -0.97 -6.82 -15.54
C ASP A 133 -0.63 -5.72 -14.53
N TYR A 134 0.51 -5.03 -14.73
CA TYR A 134 0.93 -3.96 -13.83
C TYR A 134 -0.10 -2.83 -13.77
N GLY A 135 -0.78 -2.52 -14.88
CA GLY A 135 -1.80 -1.47 -14.95
C GLY A 135 -3.01 -1.79 -14.08
N GLU A 136 -3.49 -3.03 -14.10
CA GLU A 136 -4.57 -3.50 -13.21
C GLU A 136 -4.16 -3.40 -11.74
N LEU A 137 -2.97 -3.89 -11.38
CA LEU A 137 -2.49 -3.83 -9.99
C LEU A 137 -2.31 -2.39 -9.50
N GLY A 138 -1.79 -1.52 -10.36
CA GLY A 138 -1.64 -0.09 -10.10
C GLY A 138 -2.97 0.60 -9.86
N PHE A 139 -3.97 0.31 -10.70
CA PHE A 139 -5.34 0.81 -10.56
C PHE A 139 -6.00 0.34 -9.26
N VAL A 140 -5.89 -0.95 -8.92
CA VAL A 140 -6.45 -1.51 -7.68
C VAL A 140 -5.83 -0.83 -6.45
N LEU A 141 -4.51 -0.63 -6.42
CA LEU A 141 -3.86 0.07 -5.31
C LEU A 141 -4.35 1.51 -5.15
N ASP A 142 -4.51 2.23 -6.25
CA ASP A 142 -4.98 3.62 -6.23
C ASP A 142 -6.43 3.72 -5.70
N GLU A 143 -7.32 2.84 -6.15
CA GLU A 143 -8.70 2.80 -5.68
C GLU A 143 -8.81 2.45 -4.20
N ILE A 144 -7.97 1.54 -3.69
CA ILE A 144 -7.84 1.28 -2.25
C ILE A 144 -7.39 2.55 -1.53
N ALA A 145 -6.34 3.20 -2.00
CA ALA A 145 -5.78 4.38 -1.35
C ALA A 145 -6.77 5.54 -1.28
N LYS A 146 -7.49 5.83 -2.39
CA LYS A 146 -8.54 6.85 -2.45
C LYS A 146 -9.69 6.55 -1.50
N THR A 147 -10.16 5.30 -1.48
CA THR A 147 -11.27 4.88 -0.62
C THR A 147 -10.91 5.05 0.86
N LEU A 148 -9.70 4.64 1.24
CA LEU A 148 -9.19 4.81 2.59
C LEU A 148 -8.99 6.27 2.97
N GLU A 149 -8.49 7.10 2.06
CA GLU A 149 -8.34 8.53 2.28
C GLU A 149 -9.69 9.20 2.53
N ALA A 150 -10.71 8.88 1.72
CA ALA A 150 -12.06 9.38 1.90
C ALA A 150 -12.64 8.95 3.26
N ALA A 151 -12.51 7.67 3.61
CA ALA A 151 -12.96 7.15 4.90
C ALA A 151 -12.27 7.84 6.08
N LEU A 152 -10.97 8.10 5.98
CA LEU A 152 -10.17 8.77 7.00
C LEU A 152 -10.55 10.25 7.17
N LEU A 153 -10.85 10.94 6.07
CA LEU A 153 -11.34 12.32 6.10
C LEU A 153 -12.72 12.41 6.75
N LEU A 154 -13.62 11.48 6.44
CA LEU A 154 -14.95 11.40 7.04
C LEU A 154 -14.87 11.12 8.55
N SER A 155 -14.05 10.17 8.98
CA SER A 155 -13.91 9.85 10.40
C SER A 155 -13.32 11.01 11.21
N ARG A 156 -12.33 11.73 10.66
CA ARG A 156 -11.82 12.97 11.28
C ARG A 156 -12.89 14.04 11.43
N LYS A 157 -13.70 14.24 10.40
CA LYS A 157 -14.78 15.24 10.43
C LYS A 157 -15.83 14.87 11.49
N ILE A 158 -16.24 13.61 11.55
CA ILE A 158 -17.18 13.12 12.59
C ILE A 158 -16.57 13.32 13.98
N HIS A 159 -15.31 12.93 14.18
CA HIS A 159 -14.63 13.08 15.46
C HIS A 159 -14.55 14.54 15.92
N SER A 160 -14.29 15.48 15.00
CA SER A 160 -14.28 16.91 15.30
C SER A 160 -15.64 17.51 15.66
N LEU A 161 -16.75 16.84 15.32
CA LEU A 161 -18.11 17.27 15.64
C LEU A 161 -18.62 16.68 16.97
N THR A 162 -17.92 15.68 17.51
CA THR A 162 -18.28 14.99 18.76
C THR A 162 -17.45 15.43 19.97
N LEU A 163 -16.50 16.36 19.78
CA LEU A 163 -15.70 17.03 20.80
C LEU A 163 -16.22 18.45 21.04
#